data_AF-A0A1J1H0Q4-F1
#
_entry.id   AF-A0A1J1H0Q4-F1
#
_cell.length_a   1.000
_cell.length_b   1.000
_cell.length_c   1.000
_cell.angle_alpha   90.00
_cell.angle_beta   90.00
_cell.angle_gamma   90.00
#
_symmetry.space_group_name_H-M   'P 1'
#
loop_
_entity.id
_entity.type
_entity.pdbx_description
1 polymer ?
#
loop_
_entity_poly.entity_id
_entity_poly.type
_entity_poly.pdbx_seq_one_letter_code
_entity_poly.pdbx_strand_id
1 'polypeptide(L)'
;KDEKNIINHQLGVRHDSGIASLSAAIALISVGGVAQGIGNLFSALVLGTSRNPSIKDELFTYTLIGMGFLEFLGIICVLMSAVLLYS
;
A
#
# COMPACT_ATOMS: atom_id res chain seq x y z
N LYS A 1 -27.04 -40.98 5.55
CA LYS A 1 -25.66 -40.54 5.90
C LYS A 1 -25.11 -39.65 4.78
N ASP A 2 -25.99 -39.09 3.95
CA ASP A 2 -25.70 -38.62 2.59
C ASP A 2 -25.98 -37.12 2.42
N GLU A 3 -26.72 -36.52 3.35
CA GLU A 3 -27.00 -35.07 3.33
C GLU A 3 -25.79 -34.23 3.79
N LYS A 4 -24.91 -34.79 4.63
CA LYS A 4 -23.70 -34.10 5.10
C LYS A 4 -22.63 -33.94 3.99
N ASN A 5 -22.73 -34.65 2.87
CA ASN A 5 -21.76 -34.53 1.77
C ASN A 5 -22.07 -33.38 0.81
N ILE A 6 -23.31 -32.89 0.77
CA ILE A 6 -23.70 -31.79 -0.12
C ILE A 6 -23.22 -30.45 0.44
N ILE A 7 -23.17 -30.31 1.77
CA ILE A 7 -22.67 -29.12 2.47
C ILE A 7 -21.14 -28.97 2.29
N ASN A 8 -20.41 -30.09 2.22
CA ASN A 8 -18.95 -30.08 2.04
C ASN A 8 -18.51 -29.85 0.59
N HIS A 9 -19.39 -30.01 -0.40
CA HIS A 9 -19.03 -29.72 -1.80
C HIS A 9 -19.14 -28.22 -2.15
N GLN A 10 -19.72 -27.41 -1.26
CA GLN A 10 -19.65 -25.94 -1.31
C GLN A 10 -18.40 -25.39 -0.57
N LEU A 11 -17.51 -26.25 -0.07
CA LEU A 11 -16.15 -25.87 0.38
C LEU A 11 -15.13 -25.90 -0.76
N GLY A 12 -15.54 -26.23 -1.98
CA GLY A 12 -14.74 -26.07 -3.19
C GLY A 12 -15.12 -24.77 -3.88
N VAL A 13 -14.70 -23.63 -3.34
CA VAL A 13 -14.80 -22.33 -4.03
C VAL A 13 -13.88 -22.39 -5.25
N ARG A 14 -14.39 -22.95 -6.37
CA ARG A 14 -13.75 -22.86 -7.68
C ARG A 14 -14.16 -21.53 -8.33
N HIS A 15 -13.83 -20.44 -7.64
CA HIS A 15 -14.12 -19.05 -8.01
C HIS A 15 -12.82 -18.22 -7.94
N ASP A 16 -11.73 -18.82 -8.39
CA ASP A 16 -10.36 -18.46 -7.99
C ASP A 16 -9.92 -17.09 -8.55
N SER A 17 -10.41 -16.67 -9.73
CA SER A 17 -9.97 -15.43 -10.37
C SER A 17 -10.65 -14.15 -9.82
N GLY A 18 -11.91 -14.24 -9.38
CA GLY A 18 -12.67 -13.09 -8.88
C GLY A 18 -12.22 -12.63 -7.48
N ILE A 19 -11.87 -13.60 -6.62
CA ILE A 19 -11.43 -13.33 -5.24
C ILE A 19 -10.00 -12.78 -5.22
N ALA A 20 -9.12 -13.32 -6.07
CA ALA A 20 -7.75 -12.81 -6.24
C ALA A 20 -7.75 -11.34 -6.70
N SER A 21 -8.54 -10.99 -7.73
CA SER A 21 -8.65 -9.60 -8.19
C SER A 21 -9.26 -8.65 -7.17
N LEU A 22 -10.28 -9.06 -6.42
CA LEU A 22 -10.89 -8.24 -5.38
C LEU A 22 -9.93 -8.02 -4.20
N SER A 23 -9.26 -9.06 -3.72
CA SER A 23 -8.29 -8.95 -2.62
C SER A 23 -7.06 -8.11 -3.01
N ALA A 24 -6.53 -8.31 -4.22
CA ALA A 24 -5.46 -7.49 -4.77
C ALA A 24 -5.86 -6.01 -4.90
N ALA A 25 -7.09 -5.72 -5.35
CA ALA A 25 -7.61 -4.36 -5.45
C ALA A 25 -7.75 -3.69 -4.07
N ILE A 26 -8.29 -4.41 -3.08
CA ILE A 26 -8.41 -3.91 -1.70
C ILE A 26 -7.03 -3.62 -1.11
N ALA A 27 -6.04 -4.48 -1.36
CA ALA A 27 -4.67 -4.24 -0.91
C ALA A 27 -4.08 -2.94 -1.49
N LEU A 28 -4.34 -2.63 -2.77
CA LEU A 28 -3.83 -1.42 -3.44
C LEU A 28 -4.45 -0.11 -2.93
N ILE A 29 -5.61 -0.13 -2.28
CA ILE A 29 -6.23 1.09 -1.71
C ILE A 29 -5.27 1.80 -0.73
N SER A 30 -4.42 1.03 -0.04
CA SER A 30 -3.42 1.58 0.88
C SER A 30 -2.39 2.50 0.20
N VAL A 31 -2.17 2.38 -1.12
CA VAL A 31 -1.26 3.25 -1.89
C VAL A 31 -1.75 4.70 -1.88
N GLY A 32 -3.06 4.94 -1.78
CA GLY A 32 -3.63 6.28 -1.59
C GLY A 32 -3.11 6.97 -0.32
N GLY A 33 -2.95 6.22 0.78
CA GLY A 33 -2.38 6.74 2.03
C GLY A 33 -0.90 7.10 1.90
N VAL A 34 -0.13 6.33 1.11
CA VAL A 34 1.28 6.63 0.81
C VAL A 34 1.39 7.94 0.02
N ALA A 35 0.55 8.11 -1.02
CA ALA A 35 0.52 9.34 -1.82
C ALA A 35 0.17 10.59 -0.97
N GLN A 36 -0.79 10.45 -0.06
CA GLN A 36 -1.14 11.52 0.88
C GLN A 36 0.01 11.83 1.86
N GLY A 37 0.71 10.80 2.34
CA GLY A 37 1.91 10.95 3.16
C GLY A 37 3.03 11.71 2.44
N ILE A 38 3.30 11.37 1.18
CA ILE A 38 4.29 12.06 0.33
C ILE A 38 3.90 13.53 0.13
N GLY A 39 2.62 13.81 -0.16
CA GLY A 39 2.13 15.19 -0.28
C GLY A 39 2.35 16.03 0.97
N ASN A 40 2.06 15.46 2.15
CA ASN A 40 2.32 16.13 3.43
C ASN A 40 3.81 16.36 3.68
N LEU A 41 4.66 15.40 3.31
CA LEU A 41 6.11 15.48 3.46
C LEU A 41 6.70 16.65 2.65
N PHE A 42 6.29 16.77 1.37
CA PHE A 42 6.72 17.88 0.52
C PHE A 42 6.12 19.23 0.93
N SER A 43 4.86 19.25 1.39
CA SER A 43 4.24 20.45 1.95
C SER A 43 5.01 20.98 3.16
N ALA A 44 5.40 20.09 4.07
CA ALA A 44 6.22 20.43 5.24
C ALA A 44 7.62 20.90 4.85
N LEU A 45 8.24 20.33 3.81
CA LEU A 45 9.54 20.77 3.30
C LEU A 45 9.48 22.21 2.77
N VAL A 46 8.49 22.55 1.95
CA VAL A 46 8.33 23.90 1.40
C VAL A 46 8.04 24.91 2.52
N LEU A 47 7.17 24.55 3.47
CA LEU A 47 6.88 25.39 4.63
C LEU A 47 8.14 25.57 5.51
N GLY A 48 8.90 24.51 5.76
CA GLY A 48 10.13 24.59 6.55
C GLY A 48 11.21 25.44 5.88
N THR A 49 11.39 25.26 4.57
CA THR A 49 12.37 26.02 3.76
C THR A 49 12.01 27.51 3.69
N SER A 50 10.73 27.85 3.58
CA SER A 50 10.29 29.25 3.58
C SER A 50 10.44 29.94 4.94
N ARG A 51 10.38 29.19 6.05
CA ARG A 51 10.61 29.73 7.40
C ARG A 51 12.09 29.95 7.71
N ASN A 52 12.95 29.04 7.28
CA ASN A 52 14.40 29.19 7.46
C ASN A 52 15.18 28.55 6.30
N PRO A 53 15.58 29.32 5.27
CA PRO A 53 16.26 28.77 4.10
C PRO A 53 17.71 28.33 4.37
N SER A 54 18.30 28.71 5.51
CA SER A 54 19.67 28.34 5.88
C SER A 54 19.85 26.85 6.18
N ILE A 55 18.78 26.17 6.60
CA ILE A 55 18.77 24.74 6.96
C ILE A 55 18.17 23.84 5.87
N LYS A 56 18.02 24.36 4.65
CA LYS A 56 17.32 23.68 3.55
C LYS A 56 17.90 22.30 3.21
N ASP A 57 19.23 22.13 3.29
CA ASP A 57 19.90 20.91 2.87
C ASP A 57 19.69 19.79 3.90
N GLU A 58 19.65 20.15 5.18
CA GLU A 58 19.33 19.21 6.26
C GLU A 58 17.84 18.80 6.21
N LEU A 59 16.94 19.77 6.00
CA LEU A 59 15.51 19.51 5.82
C LEU A 59 15.25 18.60 4.62
N PHE A 60 15.92 18.86 3.49
CA PHE A 60 15.80 18.01 2.30
C PHE A 60 16.32 16.59 2.56
N THR A 61 17.41 16.45 3.30
CA THR A 61 17.94 15.14 3.70
C THR A 61 16.93 14.36 4.55
N TYR A 62 16.29 15.01 5.54
CA TYR A 62 15.23 14.38 6.33
C TYR A 62 13.99 14.02 5.50
N THR A 63 13.61 14.87 4.54
CA THR A 63 12.54 14.57 3.59
C THR A 63 12.90 13.35 2.74
N LEU A 64 14.12 13.24 2.21
CA LEU A 64 14.51 12.05 1.44
C LEU A 64 14.49 10.76 2.27
N ILE A 65 14.91 10.83 3.54
CA ILE A 65 14.80 9.68 4.46
C ILE A 65 13.33 9.29 4.64
N GLY A 66 12.45 10.25 4.92
CA GLY A 66 11.01 10.01 5.09
C GLY A 66 10.34 9.47 3.81
N MET A 67 10.72 9.99 2.64
CA MET A 67 10.27 9.48 1.35
C MET A 67 10.74 8.04 1.13
N GLY A 68 11.99 7.72 1.46
CA GLY A 68 12.50 6.35 1.38
C GLY A 68 11.68 5.34 2.21
N PHE A 69 11.25 5.72 3.41
CA PHE A 69 10.35 4.88 4.22
C PHE A 69 8.94 4.75 3.62
N LEU A 70 8.38 5.84 3.10
CA LEU A 70 7.06 5.82 2.44
C LEU A 70 7.08 4.95 1.17
N GLU A 71 8.11 5.09 0.34
CA GLU A 71 8.31 4.26 -0.86
C GLU A 71 8.53 2.79 -0.50
N PHE A 72 9.31 2.49 0.55
CA PHE A 72 9.49 1.12 1.02
C PHE A 72 8.17 0.46 1.42
N LEU A 73 7.31 1.17 2.16
CA LEU A 73 5.97 0.68 2.51
C LEU A 73 5.04 0.56 1.29
N GLY A 74 5.13 1.50 0.36
CA GLY A 74 4.40 1.46 -0.92
C GLY A 74 4.76 0.22 -1.74
N ILE A 75 6.06 -0.08 -1.87
CA ILE A 75 6.55 -1.26 -2.58
C ILE A 75 6.10 -2.55 -1.89
N ILE A 76 6.15 -2.64 -0.55
CA ILE A 76 5.64 -3.80 0.19
C ILE A 76 4.15 -4.04 -0.09
N CYS A 77 3.36 -2.96 -0.08
CA CYS A 77 1.92 -3.04 -0.35
C CYS A 77 1.63 -3.55 -1.77
N VAL A 78 2.32 -3.01 -2.77
CA VAL A 78 2.18 -3.44 -4.17
C VAL A 78 2.66 -4.88 -4.36
N LEU A 79 3.74 -5.28 -3.71
CA LEU A 79 4.26 -6.64 -3.75
C LEU A 79 3.23 -7.63 -3.17
N MET A 80 2.61 -7.31 -2.03
CA MET A 80 1.56 -8.16 -1.45
C MET A 80 0.33 -8.24 -2.36
N SER A 81 -0.09 -7.14 -2.97
CA SER A 81 -1.16 -7.16 -3.97
C SER A 81 -0.82 -8.08 -5.16
N ALA A 82 0.42 -8.02 -5.66
CA ALA A 82 0.87 -8.88 -6.75
C ALA A 82 0.91 -10.37 -6.37
N VAL A 83 1.32 -10.69 -5.14
CA VAL A 83 1.29 -12.06 -4.60
C VAL A 83 -0.15 -12.56 -4.51
N LEU A 84 -1.08 -11.76 -3.99
CA LEU A 84 -2.50 -12.12 -3.87
C LEU A 84 -3.21 -12.27 -5.22
N LEU A 85 -2.74 -11.59 -6.26
CA LEU A 85 -3.31 -11.67 -7.60
C LEU A 85 -2.95 -12.97 -8.34
N TYR A 86 -1.76 -13.52 -8.07
CA TYR A 86 -1.24 -14.74 -8.71
C TYR A 86 -1.24 -15.97 -7.79
N SER A 87 -1.63 -15.81 -6.53
CA SER A 87 -1.86 -16.91 -5.58
C SER A 87 -3.21 -17.57 -5.83
#